data_AF-A0A920PAE5-F1
#
_entry.id   AF-A0A920PAE5-F1
#
_cell.length_a   1.000
_cell.length_b   1.000
_cell.length_c   1.000
_cell.angle_alpha   90.00
_cell.angle_beta   90.00
_cell.angle_gamma   90.00
#
_symmetry.space_group_name_H-M   'P 1'
#
loop_
_entity.id
_entity.type
_entity.pdbx_description
1 polymer ?
#
loop_
_entity_poly.entity_id
_entity_poly.type
_entity_poly.pdbx_seq_one_letter_code
_entity_poly.pdbx_strand_id
1 'polypeptide(L)'
;MTHDGVGKYVSHLVKKSPHSTADISGILKEREVDVVINYLPVGSEMATKWYVEQVLDARCGLINCIPVFIAKEDFWRNRFEERGLPIVGDDIKSQVGATILHRVLTRCLKTGVLQ
;
A
#
# COMPACT_ATOMS: atom_id res chain seq x y z
N MET A 1 4.74 16.32 6.73
CA MET A 1 3.35 16.40 6.25
C MET A 1 2.74 15.02 6.33
N THR A 2 1.50 14.89 6.81
CA THR A 2 0.83 13.59 6.98
C THR A 2 -0.20 13.28 5.90
N HIS A 3 -0.48 14.24 5.00
CA HIS A 3 -1.58 14.17 4.02
C HIS A 3 -2.89 13.68 4.66
N ASP A 4 -3.61 12.80 3.96
CA ASP A 4 -4.80 12.05 4.36
C ASP A 4 -4.48 10.77 5.15
N GLY A 5 -3.25 10.65 5.66
CA GLY A 5 -2.78 9.56 6.53
C GLY A 5 -3.43 9.50 7.91
N VAL A 6 -4.09 10.58 8.36
CA VAL A 6 -4.71 10.67 9.69
C VAL A 6 -6.20 10.95 9.53
N GLY A 7 -7.01 9.91 9.71
CA GLY A 7 -8.46 9.99 9.60
C GLY A 7 -9.14 10.67 10.80
N LYS A 8 -10.42 11.02 10.61
CA LYS A 8 -11.28 11.67 11.62
C LYS A 8 -11.31 10.94 12.98
N TYR A 9 -11.31 9.61 12.96
CA TYR A 9 -11.42 8.79 14.16
C TYR A 9 -10.10 8.63 14.92
N VAL A 10 -8.97 8.92 14.29
CA VAL A 10 -7.65 8.74 14.92
C VAL A 10 -7.01 10.08 15.27
N SER A 11 -7.46 11.18 14.67
CA SER A 11 -6.90 12.53 14.87
C SER A 11 -6.90 13.03 16.33
N HIS A 12 -7.81 12.54 17.17
CA HIS A 12 -7.87 12.87 18.59
C HIS A 12 -7.03 11.91 19.47
N LEU A 13 -6.59 10.79 18.91
CA LEU A 13 -5.79 9.77 19.60
C LEU A 13 -4.29 9.93 19.33
N VAL A 14 -3.92 10.52 18.19
CA VAL A 14 -2.50 10.72 17.81
C VAL A 14 -2.17 12.20 17.69
N LYS A 15 -1.03 12.59 18.26
CA LYS A 15 -0.45 13.92 18.09
C LYS A 15 0.49 13.91 16.89
N LYS A 16 0.23 14.76 15.90
CA LYS A 16 1.16 14.95 14.77
C LYS A 16 2.51 15.45 15.28
N SER A 17 3.58 14.89 14.73
CA SER A 17 4.94 15.36 14.99
C SER A 17 5.06 16.84 14.61
N PRO A 18 5.71 17.69 15.45
CA PRO A 18 5.96 19.09 15.12
C PRO A 18 7.10 19.26 14.11
N HIS A 19 7.86 18.20 13.83
CA HIS A 19 8.99 18.23 12.91
C HIS A 19 8.51 18.36 11.45
N SER A 20 9.37 18.96 10.62
CA SER A 20 9.17 19.02 9.17
C SER A 20 9.13 17.62 8.55
N THR A 21 8.60 17.54 7.32
CA THR A 21 8.70 16.33 6.52
C THR A 21 10.17 15.97 6.32
N ALA A 22 10.54 14.72 6.60
CA ALA A 22 11.88 14.22 6.30
C ALA A 22 12.09 14.04 4.79
N ASP A 23 13.35 14.11 4.34
CA ASP A 23 13.72 13.73 2.97
C ASP A 23 13.69 12.21 2.84
N ILE A 24 12.53 11.68 2.45
CA ILE A 24 12.32 10.23 2.34
C ILE A 24 13.20 9.63 1.25
N SER A 25 13.29 10.26 0.08
CA SER A 25 14.13 9.75 -1.01
C SER A 25 15.61 9.69 -0.62
N GLY A 26 16.12 10.75 0.02
CA GLY A 26 17.48 10.79 0.53
C GLY A 26 17.75 9.70 1.57
N ILE A 27 16.85 9.54 2.55
CA ILE A 27 16.97 8.50 3.59
C ILE A 27 16.97 7.09 2.99
N LEU A 28 16.11 6.81 2.00
CA LEU A 28 16.05 5.50 1.35
C LEU A 28 17.34 5.19 0.58
N LYS A 29 17.91 6.19 -0.11
CA LYS A 29 19.19 6.06 -0.81
C LYS A 29 20.36 5.86 0.14
N GLU A 30 20.45 6.68 1.20
CA GLU A 30 21.51 6.61 2.22
C GLU A 30 21.55 5.23 2.89
N ARG A 31 20.37 4.65 3.13
CA ARG A 31 20.21 3.35 3.77
C ARG A 31 20.24 2.16 2.83
N GLU A 32 20.50 2.39 1.54
CA GLU A 32 20.57 1.36 0.50
C GLU A 32 19.32 0.44 0.51
N VAL A 33 18.14 1.05 0.63
CA VAL A 33 16.89 0.29 0.74
C VAL A 33 16.50 -0.33 -0.60
N ASP A 34 16.30 -1.64 -0.61
CA ASP A 34 15.82 -2.35 -1.80
C ASP A 34 14.30 -2.27 -1.97
N VAL A 35 13.53 -2.41 -0.88
CA VAL A 35 12.07 -2.57 -0.91
C VAL A 35 11.40 -1.75 0.20
N VAL A 36 10.34 -1.04 -0.17
CA VAL A 36 9.47 -0.29 0.75
C VAL A 36 8.12 -0.99 0.87
N ILE A 37 7.59 -1.10 2.08
CA ILE A 37 6.28 -1.70 2.36
C ILE A 37 5.32 -0.62 2.84
N ASN A 38 4.22 -0.43 2.11
CA ASN A 38 3.20 0.56 2.44
C ASN A 38 2.11 -0.04 3.32
N TYR A 39 2.08 0.38 4.60
CA TYR A 39 1.02 0.07 5.58
C TYR A 39 0.30 1.34 6.08
N LEU A 40 0.18 2.36 5.23
CA LEU A 40 -0.62 3.52 5.57
C LEU A 40 -2.08 3.13 5.91
N PRO A 41 -2.83 3.98 6.63
CA PRO A 41 -4.24 3.71 6.87
C PRO A 41 -5.05 3.61 5.56
N VAL A 42 -6.10 2.80 5.58
CA VAL A 42 -7.03 2.69 4.45
C VAL A 42 -7.65 4.06 4.16
N GLY A 43 -7.70 4.44 2.88
CA GLY A 43 -8.20 5.74 2.43
C GLY A 43 -7.13 6.82 2.28
N SER A 44 -5.87 6.54 2.61
CA SER A 44 -4.75 7.48 2.48
C SER A 44 -4.19 7.51 1.05
N GLU A 45 -4.99 7.99 0.10
CA GLU A 45 -4.66 8.02 -1.32
C GLU A 45 -3.56 9.04 -1.65
N MET A 46 -3.70 10.28 -1.16
CA MET A 46 -2.72 11.33 -1.40
C MET A 46 -1.38 10.99 -0.74
N ALA A 47 -1.41 10.47 0.49
CA ALA A 47 -0.21 10.02 1.19
C ALA A 47 0.49 8.90 0.41
N THR A 48 -0.26 7.89 -0.04
CA THR A 48 0.29 6.76 -0.78
C THR A 48 0.94 7.21 -2.08
N LYS A 49 0.23 8.01 -2.90
CA LYS A 49 0.78 8.55 -4.15
C LYS A 49 2.04 9.38 -3.89
N TRP A 50 2.05 10.20 -2.83
CA TRP A 50 3.24 10.97 -2.46
C TRP A 50 4.43 10.07 -2.10
N TYR A 51 4.23 9.04 -1.27
CA TYR A 51 5.31 8.10 -0.93
C TYR A 51 5.78 7.29 -2.14
N VAL A 52 4.88 6.92 -3.06
CA VAL A 52 5.25 6.22 -4.30
C VAL A 52 6.21 7.05 -5.15
N GLU A 53 6.01 8.36 -5.24
CA GLU A 53 6.97 9.26 -5.91
C GLU A 53 8.34 9.21 -5.22
N GLN A 54 8.39 9.26 -3.88
CA GLN A 54 9.64 9.19 -3.14
C GLN A 54 10.38 7.85 -3.35
N VAL A 55 9.62 6.76 -3.44
CA VAL A 55 10.13 5.40 -3.72
C VAL A 55 10.70 5.28 -5.13
N LEU A 56 10.00 5.84 -6.13
CA LEU A 56 10.48 5.89 -7.51
C LEU A 56 11.77 6.72 -7.63
N ASP A 57 11.85 7.84 -6.93
CA ASP A 57 13.04 8.71 -6.89
C ASP A 57 14.22 8.03 -6.20
N ALA A 58 13.94 7.21 -5.18
CA ALA A 58 14.92 6.39 -4.47
C ALA A 58 15.35 5.13 -5.24
N ARG A 59 14.66 4.78 -6.32
CA ARG A 59 14.84 3.55 -7.09
C ARG A 59 14.65 2.27 -6.25
N CYS A 60 13.67 2.27 -5.35
CA CYS A 60 13.32 1.09 -4.56
C CYS A 60 12.11 0.35 -5.17
N GLY A 61 12.00 -0.95 -4.89
CA GLY A 61 10.78 -1.70 -5.12
C GLY A 61 9.68 -1.33 -4.11
N LEU A 62 8.41 -1.60 -4.46
CA LEU A 62 7.27 -1.29 -3.61
C LEU A 62 6.37 -2.51 -3.36
N ILE A 63 5.97 -2.72 -2.11
CA ILE A 63 4.88 -3.62 -1.71
C ILE A 63 3.74 -2.76 -1.16
N ASN A 64 2.64 -2.67 -1.89
CA ASN A 64 1.47 -1.90 -1.50
C ASN A 64 0.42 -2.78 -0.78
N CYS A 65 0.31 -2.64 0.54
CA CYS A 65 -0.57 -3.49 1.35
C CYS A 65 -1.98 -2.94 1.53
N ILE A 66 -2.29 -1.75 1.00
CA ILE A 66 -3.57 -1.08 1.22
C ILE A 66 -4.40 -1.07 -0.08
N PRO A 67 -5.74 -0.91 -0.01
CA PRO A 67 -6.61 -0.92 -1.18
C PRO A 67 -6.63 0.42 -1.94
N VAL A 68 -5.47 1.07 -2.10
CA VAL A 68 -5.27 2.20 -3.01
C VAL A 68 -4.63 1.66 -4.27
N PHE A 69 -5.18 1.97 -5.45
CA PHE A 69 -4.68 1.41 -6.70
C PHE A 69 -3.35 2.05 -7.09
N ILE A 70 -2.28 1.24 -7.08
CA ILE A 70 -0.95 1.60 -7.55
C ILE A 70 -0.48 0.51 -8.51
N ALA A 71 -0.35 -0.73 -8.05
CA ALA A 71 0.08 -1.84 -8.92
C ALA A 71 -0.95 -2.16 -10.01
N LYS A 72 -2.24 -1.97 -9.71
CA LYS A 72 -3.32 -2.21 -10.66
C LYS A 72 -3.43 -1.14 -11.74
N GLU A 73 -3.04 0.10 -11.46
CA GLU A 73 -3.20 1.24 -12.38
C GLU A 73 -2.02 1.33 -13.36
N ASP A 74 -2.31 1.39 -14.66
CA ASP A 74 -1.30 1.41 -15.72
C ASP A 74 -0.33 2.59 -15.58
N PHE A 75 -0.82 3.76 -15.13
CA PHE A 75 0.00 4.95 -14.90
C PHE A 75 1.19 4.67 -13.97
N TRP A 76 0.94 4.04 -12.81
CA TRP A 76 2.01 3.75 -11.86
C TRP A 76 2.84 2.56 -12.32
N ARG A 77 2.19 1.50 -12.81
CA ARG A 77 2.87 0.30 -13.29
C ARG A 77 3.92 0.64 -14.35
N ASN A 78 3.56 1.42 -15.36
CA ASN A 78 4.47 1.82 -16.43
C ASN A 78 5.70 2.58 -15.88
N ARG A 79 5.51 3.43 -14.86
CA ARG A 79 6.61 4.19 -14.25
C ARG A 79 7.58 3.32 -13.44
N PHE A 80 7.09 2.24 -12.84
CA PHE A 80 7.94 1.22 -12.21
C PHE A 80 8.70 0.41 -13.28
N GLU A 81 8.01 0.00 -14.34
CA GLU A 81 8.61 -0.74 -15.48
C GLU A 81 9.70 0.07 -16.19
N GLU A 82 9.44 1.35 -16.51
CA GLU A 82 10.41 2.27 -17.14
C GLU A 82 11.70 2.41 -16.33
N ARG A 83 11.63 2.27 -15.00
CA ARG A 83 12.78 2.36 -14.10
C ARG A 83 13.42 0.99 -13.81
N GLY A 84 12.81 -0.09 -14.27
CA GLY A 84 13.24 -1.47 -13.99
C GLY A 84 13.01 -1.88 -12.53
N LEU A 85 11.97 -1.36 -11.88
CA LEU A 85 11.69 -1.57 -10.46
C LEU A 85 10.49 -2.51 -10.25
N PRO A 86 10.54 -3.42 -9.26
CA PRO A 86 9.41 -4.29 -8.96
C PRO A 86 8.32 -3.56 -8.16
N ILE A 87 7.07 -3.89 -8.45
CA ILE A 87 5.90 -3.49 -7.67
C ILE A 87 4.98 -4.67 -7.39
N VAL A 88 4.54 -4.82 -6.14
CA VAL A 88 3.59 -5.84 -5.69
C VAL A 88 2.42 -5.15 -4.99
N GLY A 89 1.20 -5.48 -5.38
CA GLY A 89 -0.01 -4.87 -4.83
C GLY A 89 -1.23 -5.17 -5.72
N ASP A 90 -2.39 -4.60 -5.44
CA ASP A 90 -2.75 -3.81 -4.26
C ASP A 90 -3.56 -4.68 -3.28
N ASP A 91 -3.75 -4.19 -2.05
CA ASP A 91 -4.55 -4.85 -0.99
C ASP A 91 -4.03 -6.24 -0.58
N ILE A 92 -3.24 -6.28 0.50
CA ILE A 92 -2.62 -7.54 0.96
C ILE A 92 -3.70 -8.54 1.40
N LYS A 93 -3.53 -9.81 1.00
CA LYS A 93 -4.43 -10.87 1.46
C LYS A 93 -4.03 -11.42 2.82
N SER A 94 -5.02 -11.62 3.66
CA SER A 94 -4.89 -12.48 4.84
C SER A 94 -4.93 -13.96 4.43
N GLN A 95 -4.27 -14.82 5.23
CA GLN A 95 -4.31 -16.28 5.02
C GLN A 95 -5.75 -16.83 5.14
N VAL A 96 -6.44 -16.47 6.23
CA VAL A 96 -7.84 -16.83 6.48
C VAL A 96 -8.58 -15.58 6.94
N GLY A 97 -9.63 -15.22 6.21
CA GLY A 97 -10.44 -14.04 6.47
C GLY A 97 -11.84 -14.18 5.88
N ALA A 98 -12.72 -13.22 6.19
CA ALA A 98 -14.13 -13.29 5.79
C ALA A 98 -14.30 -13.49 4.26
N THR A 99 -13.51 -12.80 3.44
CA THR A 99 -13.59 -12.89 1.98
C THR A 99 -13.30 -14.29 1.43
N ILE A 100 -12.27 -14.97 1.95
CA ILE A 100 -11.95 -16.33 1.50
C ILE A 100 -12.93 -17.35 2.09
N LEU A 101 -13.32 -17.19 3.36
CA LEU A 101 -14.30 -18.05 4.01
C LEU A 101 -15.64 -18.02 3.27
N HIS A 102 -16.17 -16.83 2.99
CA HIS A 102 -17.39 -16.65 2.21
C HIS A 102 -17.28 -17.32 0.83
N ARG A 103 -16.18 -17.07 0.10
CA ARG A 103 -15.97 -17.65 -1.24
C ARG A 103 -15.95 -19.17 -1.22
N VAL A 104 -15.32 -19.78 -0.21
CA VAL A 104 -15.29 -21.23 -0.05
C VAL A 104 -16.70 -21.76 0.25
N LEU A 105 -17.43 -21.16 1.18
CA LEU A 105 -18.80 -21.56 1.52
C LEU A 105 -19.75 -21.46 0.31
N THR A 106 -19.74 -20.33 -0.41
CA THR A 106 -20.55 -20.16 -1.63
C THR A 106 -20.19 -21.20 -2.69
N ARG A 107 -18.90 -21.54 -2.83
CA ARG A 107 -18.46 -22.58 -3.78
C ARG A 107 -18.95 -23.96 -3.36
N CYS A 108 -18.87 -24.31 -2.07
CA CYS A 108 -19.35 -25.59 -1.55
C CYS A 108 -20.86 -25.76 -1.76
N LEU A 109 -21.65 -24.72 -1.47
CA LEU A 109 -23.09 -24.71 -1.71
C LEU A 109 -23.42 -24.90 -3.21
N LYS A 110 -22.65 -24.25 -4.09
CA LYS A 110 -22.82 -24.39 -5.54
C LYS A 110 -22.52 -25.79 -6.07
N THR A 111 -21.53 -26.48 -5.49
CA THR A 111 -21.09 -27.81 -5.97
C THR A 111 -21.86 -29.00 -5.39
N GLY A 112 -22.89 -28.77 -4.57
CA GLY A 112 -23.82 -29.82 -4.14
C GLY A 112 -23.31 -30.79 -3.08
N VAL A 113 -22.23 -30.47 -2.36
CA VAL A 113 -21.68 -31.35 -1.29
C VAL A 113 -22.56 -31.34 -0.01
N LEU A 114 -23.55 -30.47 0.04
CA LEU A 114 -24.51 -30.34 1.16
C LEU A 114 -25.94 -30.76 0.78
N GLN A 115 -26.08 -31.69 -0.16
CA GLN A 115 -27.36 -32.40 -0.40
C GLN A 115 -27.46 -33.67 0.43
#